data_AF-A0A0D0E2D5-F1
#
_entry.id   AF-A0A0D0E2D5-F1
#
_cell.length_a   1.000
_cell.length_b   1.000
_cell.length_c   1.000
_cell.angle_alpha   90.00
_cell.angle_beta   90.00
_cell.angle_gamma   90.00
#
_symmetry.space_group_name_H-M   'P 1'
#
loop_
_entity.id
_entity.type
_entity.pdbx_description
1 polymer ?
#
loop_
_entity_poly.entity_id
_entity_poly.type
_entity_poly.pdbx_seq_one_letter_code
_entity_poly.pdbx_strand_id
1 'polypeptide(L)'
;SATLPPLVLAQVCTTVHIQMSASYHVDIGIDRPNISWEYQHMKGVILDLQSLCFLLPKSCGGEGKEGELPQGLVFGDNINELMMGMKFLHDNAPEHLRHQIVCYNSHRTTCSKCLRIKLLFMTEAAGMGCDMPHINIVVQFMVLKSLSIWMQHAGRAGRSPSMQASAILLVQ
;
A
#
# COMPACT_ATOMS: atom_id res chain seq x y z
N SER A 1 11.28 17.27 -1.09
CA SER A 1 10.83 16.30 -2.12
C SER A 1 10.95 14.90 -1.55
N ALA A 2 10.10 13.95 -1.94
CA ALA A 2 10.18 12.55 -1.49
C ALA A 2 11.21 11.73 -2.29
N THR A 3 11.41 12.07 -3.57
CA THR A 3 12.47 11.50 -4.41
C THR A 3 13.17 12.65 -5.11
N LEU A 4 14.50 12.71 -5.00
CA LEU A 4 15.28 13.78 -5.62
C LEU A 4 16.69 13.29 -6.01
N PRO A 5 16.80 12.47 -7.08
CA PRO A 5 18.10 12.04 -7.58
C PRO A 5 19.01 13.24 -7.87
N PRO A 6 20.35 13.12 -7.76
CA PRO A 6 21.27 14.25 -7.87
C PRO A 6 21.09 15.08 -9.15
N LEU A 7 20.82 14.44 -10.29
CA LEU A 7 20.59 15.11 -11.56
C LEU A 7 19.31 15.97 -11.53
N VAL A 8 18.24 15.46 -10.93
CA VAL A 8 16.96 16.18 -10.77
C VAL A 8 17.12 17.30 -9.74
N LEU A 9 17.83 17.07 -8.63
CA LEU A 9 18.16 18.12 -7.65
C LEU A 9 18.89 19.29 -8.34
N ALA A 10 19.93 19.01 -9.13
CA ALA A 10 20.67 20.03 -9.85
C ALA A 10 19.76 20.83 -10.79
N GLN A 11 18.93 20.14 -11.58
CA GLN A 11 17.95 20.78 -12.47
C GLN A 11 16.95 21.66 -11.72
N VAL A 12 16.41 21.18 -10.60
CA VAL A 12 15.50 21.95 -9.74
C VAL A 12 16.22 23.19 -9.22
N CYS A 13 17.42 23.05 -8.65
CA CYS A 13 18.19 24.18 -8.14
C CYS A 13 18.46 25.24 -9.21
N THR A 14 18.83 24.84 -10.43
CA THR A 14 18.99 25.77 -11.55
C THR A 14 17.67 26.44 -11.92
N THR A 15 16.59 25.68 -12.05
CA THR A 15 15.28 26.17 -12.52
C THR A 15 14.63 27.14 -11.52
N VAL A 16 14.72 26.83 -10.23
CA VAL A 16 14.14 27.65 -9.16
C VAL A 16 15.15 28.62 -8.53
N HIS A 17 16.33 28.77 -9.14
CA HIS A 17 17.39 29.69 -8.72
C HIS A 17 17.87 29.52 -7.27
N ILE A 18 17.94 28.27 -6.80
CA ILE A 18 18.53 27.93 -5.49
C ILE A 18 20.05 27.91 -5.62
N GLN A 19 20.73 28.77 -4.85
CA GLN A 19 22.18 28.75 -4.73
C GLN A 19 22.63 27.68 -3.73
N MET A 20 23.26 26.62 -4.23
CA MET A 20 23.77 25.53 -3.39
C MET A 20 24.83 25.98 -2.37
N SER A 21 25.60 27.04 -2.67
CA SER A 21 26.59 27.61 -1.75
C SER A 21 25.98 28.33 -0.55
N ALA A 22 24.72 28.76 -0.66
CA ALA A 22 23.98 29.47 0.38
C ALA A 22 22.83 28.62 0.95
N SER A 23 22.77 27.34 0.57
CA SER A 23 21.70 26.41 0.94
C SER A 23 22.28 25.13 1.53
N TYR A 24 21.44 24.37 2.22
CA TYR A 24 21.79 23.06 2.72
C TYR A 24 20.84 22.01 2.14
N HIS A 25 21.36 20.82 1.87
CA HIS A 25 20.59 19.67 1.43
C HIS A 25 20.56 18.65 2.56
N VAL A 26 19.36 18.35 3.07
CA VAL A 26 19.15 17.30 4.08
C VAL A 26 18.54 16.09 3.40
N ASP A 27 19.30 15.00 3.37
CA ASP A 27 18.79 13.69 3.00
C ASP A 27 18.50 12.91 4.28
N ILE A 28 17.22 12.62 4.52
CA ILE A 28 16.76 11.86 5.69
C ILE A 28 16.82 10.34 5.46
N GLY A 29 17.17 9.89 4.26
CA GLY A 29 17.19 8.50 3.87
C GLY A 29 15.79 7.88 3.70
N ILE A 30 15.77 6.58 3.41
CA ILE A 30 14.55 5.80 3.18
C ILE A 30 14.36 4.68 4.22
N ASP A 31 15.27 4.59 5.20
CA ASP A 31 15.22 3.51 6.19
C ASP A 31 13.99 3.64 7.09
N ARG A 32 13.33 2.50 7.32
CA ARG A 32 12.11 2.38 8.11
C ARG A 32 12.20 1.09 8.92
N PRO A 33 12.93 1.11 10.06
CA PRO A 33 13.22 -0.09 10.84
C PRO A 33 11.97 -0.72 11.48
N ASN A 34 10.87 0.02 11.52
CA ASN A 34 9.57 -0.44 12.02
C ASN A 34 8.69 -1.08 10.93
N ILE A 35 9.21 -1.26 9.71
CA ILE A 35 8.54 -1.97 8.62
C ILE A 35 9.28 -3.27 8.35
N SER A 36 8.58 -4.39 8.50
CA SER A 36 9.06 -5.71 8.08
C SER A 36 8.79 -5.89 6.59
N TRP A 37 9.82 -6.24 5.84
CA TRP A 37 9.77 -6.40 4.38
C TRP A 37 9.66 -7.88 4.03
N GLU A 38 8.63 -8.24 3.27
CA GLU A 38 8.35 -9.62 2.91
C GLU A 38 8.03 -9.71 1.41
N TYR A 39 8.39 -10.84 0.81
CA TYR A 39 7.92 -11.21 -0.52
C TYR A 39 7.24 -12.57 -0.45
N GLN A 40 6.18 -12.76 -1.23
CA GLN A 40 5.52 -14.06 -1.33
C GLN A 40 5.28 -14.39 -2.80
N HIS A 41 5.56 -15.64 -3.17
CA HIS A 41 5.30 -16.14 -4.51
C HIS A 41 3.83 -16.53 -4.68
N MET A 42 3.23 -16.00 -5.73
CA MET A 42 1.90 -16.35 -6.23
C MET A 42 2.00 -17.67 -7.00
N LYS A 43 1.10 -18.61 -6.74
CA LYS A 43 1.13 -19.93 -7.36
C LYS A 43 0.65 -19.87 -8.80
N GLY A 44 1.57 -19.60 -9.75
CA GLY A 44 1.59 -20.03 -11.16
C GLY A 44 0.40 -19.70 -12.09
N VAL A 45 -0.77 -19.34 -11.58
CA VAL A 45 -1.94 -18.91 -12.34
C VAL A 45 -1.90 -17.39 -12.42
N ILE A 46 -2.26 -16.85 -13.58
CA ILE A 46 -2.22 -15.43 -13.97
C ILE A 46 -2.99 -14.51 -12.98
N LEU A 47 -3.70 -15.06 -12.00
CA LEU A 47 -4.35 -14.33 -10.91
C LEU A 47 -4.55 -15.24 -9.68
N ASP A 48 -3.49 -15.51 -8.91
CA ASP A 48 -3.60 -16.29 -7.66
C ASP A 48 -4.28 -15.46 -6.55
N LEU A 49 -5.61 -15.45 -6.53
CA LEU A 49 -6.37 -14.73 -5.50
C LEU A 49 -6.21 -15.33 -4.10
N GLN A 50 -5.83 -16.61 -4.00
CA GLN A 50 -5.61 -17.28 -2.71
C GLN A 50 -4.42 -16.66 -1.96
N SER A 51 -3.48 -16.04 -2.68
CA SER A 51 -2.38 -15.31 -2.05
C SER A 51 -2.83 -14.09 -1.25
N LEU A 52 -4.11 -13.69 -1.32
CA LEU A 52 -4.68 -12.63 -0.48
C LEU A 52 -5.36 -13.16 0.79
N CYS A 53 -5.52 -14.48 0.94
CA CYS A 53 -6.25 -15.08 2.07
C CYS A 53 -5.65 -14.71 3.43
N PHE A 54 -4.34 -14.49 3.53
CA PHE A 54 -3.68 -14.10 4.78
C PHE A 54 -4.27 -12.83 5.41
N LEU A 55 -4.90 -11.96 4.61
CA LEU A 55 -5.58 -10.74 5.08
C LEU A 55 -6.87 -11.01 5.86
N LEU A 56 -7.41 -12.23 5.79
CA LEU A 56 -8.64 -12.64 6.47
C LEU A 56 -8.37 -13.22 7.86
N PRO A 57 -9.39 -13.31 8.73
CA PRO A 57 -9.31 -14.07 9.97
C PRO A 57 -8.96 -15.56 9.75
N LYS A 58 -8.39 -16.21 10.77
CA LYS A 58 -8.04 -17.65 10.71
C LYS A 58 -9.24 -18.56 10.46
N SER A 59 -10.40 -18.23 11.00
CA SER A 59 -11.68 -18.93 10.72
C SER A 59 -12.06 -18.95 9.23
N CYS A 60 -11.50 -18.05 8.42
CA CYS A 60 -11.71 -17.95 6.98
C CYS A 60 -10.49 -18.43 6.16
N GLY A 61 -9.55 -19.14 6.79
CA GLY A 61 -8.34 -19.63 6.12
C GLY A 61 -7.23 -18.59 5.97
N GLY A 62 -7.31 -17.47 6.67
CA GLY A 62 -6.28 -16.43 6.70
C GLY A 62 -5.35 -16.50 7.92
N GLU A 63 -4.65 -15.41 8.20
CA GLU A 63 -3.68 -15.31 9.30
C GLU A 63 -4.07 -14.25 10.34
N GLY A 64 -5.11 -13.46 10.05
CA GLY A 64 -5.61 -12.37 10.88
C GLY A 64 -6.28 -12.83 12.19
N LYS A 65 -6.52 -11.86 13.08
CA LYS A 65 -7.26 -12.08 14.33
C LYS A 65 -8.73 -12.38 14.05
N GLU A 66 -9.34 -13.16 14.93
CA GLU A 66 -10.77 -13.46 14.82
C GLU A 66 -11.63 -12.21 14.96
N GLY A 67 -12.62 -12.06 14.08
CA GLY A 67 -13.56 -10.94 14.09
C GLY A 67 -12.98 -9.59 13.68
N GLU A 68 -11.73 -9.52 13.21
CA GLU A 68 -11.08 -8.26 12.84
C GLU A 68 -10.28 -8.38 11.54
N LEU A 69 -10.32 -7.34 10.72
CA LEU A 69 -9.42 -7.19 9.57
C LEU A 69 -8.25 -6.26 9.92
N PRO A 70 -7.04 -6.52 9.39
CA PRO A 70 -5.92 -5.61 9.59
C PRO A 70 -6.20 -4.26 8.91
N GLN A 71 -5.70 -3.18 9.50
CA GLN A 71 -5.72 -1.88 8.86
C GLN A 71 -4.67 -1.87 7.74
N GLY A 72 -5.09 -1.94 6.49
CA GLY A 72 -4.18 -2.17 5.38
C GLY A 72 -4.58 -1.57 4.05
N LEU A 73 -3.57 -1.41 3.19
CA LEU A 73 -3.70 -0.96 1.81
C LEU A 73 -3.25 -2.09 0.88
N VAL A 74 -4.03 -2.33 -0.18
CA VAL A 74 -3.68 -3.28 -1.24
C VAL A 74 -3.54 -2.50 -2.55
N PHE A 75 -2.33 -2.46 -3.07
CA PHE A 75 -2.00 -1.81 -4.33
C PHE A 75 -2.01 -2.80 -5.48
N GLY A 76 -2.36 -2.32 -6.67
CA GLY A 76 -2.29 -3.08 -7.92
C GLY A 76 -2.31 -2.14 -9.12
N ASP A 77 -1.78 -2.61 -10.25
CA ASP A 77 -1.66 -1.78 -11.46
C ASP A 77 -2.98 -1.75 -12.27
N ASN A 78 -3.82 -2.77 -12.11
CA ASN A 78 -5.08 -2.91 -12.85
C ASN A 78 -6.28 -2.91 -11.90
N ILE A 79 -7.22 -1.99 -12.14
CA ILE A 79 -8.43 -1.87 -11.33
C ILE A 79 -9.31 -3.12 -11.38
N ASN A 80 -9.35 -3.84 -12.52
CA ASN A 80 -10.15 -5.05 -12.65
C ASN A 80 -9.59 -6.18 -11.78
N GLU A 81 -8.27 -6.30 -11.69
CA GLU A 81 -7.59 -7.28 -10.83
C GLU A 81 -7.83 -6.98 -9.35
N LEU A 82 -7.75 -5.70 -8.97
CA LEU A 82 -8.09 -5.26 -7.63
C LEU A 82 -9.55 -5.52 -7.27
N MET A 83 -10.48 -5.29 -8.20
CA MET A 83 -11.90 -5.60 -8.00
C MET A 83 -12.15 -7.11 -7.88
N MET A 84 -11.42 -7.94 -8.63
CA MET A 84 -11.47 -9.41 -8.49
C MET A 84 -10.93 -9.85 -7.13
N GLY A 85 -9.79 -9.31 -6.68
CA GLY A 85 -9.23 -9.57 -5.35
C GLY A 85 -10.14 -9.12 -4.23
N MET A 86 -10.73 -7.92 -4.32
CA MET A 86 -11.71 -7.42 -3.38
C MET A 86 -12.94 -8.35 -3.32
N LYS A 87 -13.50 -8.73 -4.47
CA LYS A 87 -14.66 -9.63 -4.52
C LYS A 87 -14.34 -10.98 -3.89
N PHE A 88 -13.17 -11.54 -4.19
CA PHE A 88 -12.71 -12.78 -3.59
C PHE A 88 -12.61 -12.69 -2.06
N LEU A 89 -12.01 -11.63 -1.51
CA LEU A 89 -11.99 -11.44 -0.06
C LEU A 89 -13.40 -11.26 0.51
N HIS A 90 -14.29 -10.56 -0.19
CA HIS A 90 -15.66 -10.36 0.24
C HIS A 90 -16.46 -11.67 0.30
N ASP A 91 -16.27 -12.56 -0.68
CA ASP A 91 -16.93 -13.86 -0.76
C ASP A 91 -16.45 -14.81 0.35
N ASN A 92 -15.18 -14.70 0.76
CA ASN A 92 -14.57 -15.55 1.81
C ASN A 92 -14.60 -14.94 3.22
N ALA A 93 -14.82 -13.63 3.35
CA ALA A 93 -14.91 -12.95 4.64
C ALA A 93 -16.26 -13.15 5.33
N PRO A 94 -16.31 -13.13 6.68
CA PRO A 94 -17.55 -13.10 7.44
C PRO A 94 -18.41 -11.91 7.04
N GLU A 95 -19.74 -12.09 7.01
CA GLU A 95 -20.68 -11.08 6.53
C GLU A 95 -20.51 -9.72 7.22
N HIS A 96 -20.22 -9.72 8.52
CA HIS A 96 -20.03 -8.52 9.31
C HIS A 96 -18.71 -7.76 9.02
N LEU A 97 -17.73 -8.36 8.33
CA LEU A 97 -16.45 -7.70 7.98
C LEU A 97 -16.42 -7.18 6.53
N ARG A 98 -17.30 -7.69 5.67
CA ARG A 98 -17.36 -7.38 4.24
C ARG A 98 -17.42 -5.89 3.93
N HIS A 99 -18.18 -5.12 4.71
CA HIS A 99 -18.33 -3.66 4.54
C HIS A 99 -17.04 -2.86 4.83
N GLN A 100 -16.03 -3.49 5.44
CA GLN A 100 -14.75 -2.87 5.78
C GLN A 100 -13.70 -3.06 4.66
N ILE A 101 -14.04 -3.81 3.61
CA ILE A 101 -13.20 -4.06 2.43
C ILE A 101 -13.74 -3.21 1.29
N VAL A 102 -12.94 -2.29 0.77
CA VAL A 102 -13.38 -1.33 -0.25
C VAL A 102 -12.32 -1.20 -1.35
N CYS A 103 -12.75 -1.02 -2.59
CA CYS A 103 -11.89 -0.60 -3.69
C CYS A 103 -12.13 0.88 -4.02
N TYR A 104 -11.05 1.66 -3.97
CA TYR A 104 -11.01 3.08 -4.32
C TYR A 104 -10.56 3.24 -5.77
N ASN A 105 -11.37 3.96 -6.55
CA ASN A 105 -11.05 4.32 -7.92
C ASN A 105 -11.26 5.83 -8.11
N SER A 106 -10.62 6.40 -9.13
CA SER A 106 -10.69 7.83 -9.45
C SER A 106 -12.11 8.37 -9.68
N HIS A 107 -13.10 7.49 -9.91
CA HIS A 107 -14.51 7.86 -10.10
C HIS A 107 -15.33 7.81 -8.79
N ARG A 108 -14.77 7.32 -7.67
CA ARG A 108 -15.43 7.26 -6.35
C ARG A 108 -14.79 8.28 -5.41
N THR A 109 -15.29 9.52 -5.44
CA THR A 109 -14.59 10.73 -4.98
C THR A 109 -14.68 11.09 -3.50
N THR A 110 -15.19 10.24 -2.59
CA THR A 110 -15.27 10.64 -1.17
C THR A 110 -14.91 9.51 -0.22
N CYS A 111 -13.61 9.27 -0.02
CA CYS A 111 -13.10 8.54 1.15
C CYS A 111 -13.00 9.45 2.40
N SER A 112 -13.74 10.56 2.45
CA SER A 112 -13.58 11.57 3.52
C SER A 112 -14.22 11.19 4.86
N LYS A 113 -14.92 10.04 4.98
CA LYS A 113 -15.70 9.71 6.20
C LYS A 113 -15.75 8.23 6.61
N CYS A 114 -14.94 7.34 6.04
CA CYS A 114 -15.09 5.91 6.32
C CYS A 114 -14.06 5.42 7.35
N LEU A 115 -14.21 5.85 8.60
CA LEU A 115 -13.48 5.33 9.79
C LEU A 115 -13.66 3.81 10.00
N ARG A 116 -14.51 3.16 9.19
CA ARG A 116 -14.82 1.73 9.25
C ARG A 116 -14.08 0.89 8.20
N ILE A 117 -13.38 1.52 7.25
CA ILE A 117 -12.62 0.76 6.24
C ILE A 117 -11.34 0.25 6.88
N LYS A 118 -11.14 -1.08 6.80
CA LYS A 118 -9.91 -1.75 7.24
C LYS A 118 -9.01 -2.05 6.06
N LEU A 119 -9.55 -2.57 4.96
CA LEU A 119 -8.79 -2.92 3.78
C LEU A 119 -9.21 -2.05 2.59
N LEU A 120 -8.25 -1.31 2.04
CA LEU A 120 -8.49 -0.43 0.89
C LEU A 120 -7.65 -0.89 -0.31
N PHE A 121 -8.35 -1.32 -1.36
CA PHE A 121 -7.77 -1.70 -2.65
C PHE A 121 -7.68 -0.46 -3.55
N MET A 122 -6.52 -0.16 -4.11
CA MET A 122 -6.35 1.03 -4.95
C MET A 122 -5.23 0.88 -5.97
N THR A 123 -5.33 1.63 -7.06
CA THR A 123 -4.19 1.88 -7.94
C THR A 123 -3.34 3.02 -7.40
N GLU A 124 -2.09 3.14 -7.86
CA GLU A 124 -1.19 4.24 -7.49
C GLU A 124 -1.83 5.62 -7.72
N ALA A 125 -2.45 5.82 -8.89
CA ALA A 125 -3.17 7.05 -9.24
C ALA A 125 -4.33 7.37 -8.28
N ALA A 126 -5.04 6.35 -7.80
CA ALA A 126 -6.14 6.53 -6.87
C ALA A 126 -5.64 6.73 -5.41
N GLY A 127 -4.45 6.23 -5.08
CA GLY A 127 -3.84 6.39 -3.75
C GLY A 127 -3.21 7.75 -3.49
N MET A 128 -3.01 8.58 -4.52
CA MET A 128 -2.52 9.95 -4.35
C MET A 128 -3.53 10.78 -3.55
N GLY A 129 -3.14 11.25 -2.36
CA GLY A 129 -4.01 11.97 -1.44
C GLY A 129 -4.82 11.11 -0.47
N CYS A 130 -4.72 9.78 -0.55
CA CYS A 130 -5.31 8.89 0.46
C CYS A 130 -4.44 8.89 1.73
N ASP A 131 -4.94 9.53 2.79
CA ASP A 131 -4.27 9.63 4.07
C ASP A 131 -4.99 8.83 5.16
N MET A 132 -4.70 7.52 5.22
CA MET A 132 -5.23 6.64 6.26
C MET A 132 -4.24 6.53 7.42
N PRO A 133 -4.66 6.81 8.67
CA PRO A 133 -3.80 6.66 9.83
C PRO A 133 -3.65 5.17 10.22
N HIS A 134 -2.55 4.85 10.91
CA HIS A 134 -2.32 3.53 11.53
C HIS A 134 -2.40 2.34 10.56
N ILE A 135 -1.75 2.42 9.40
CA ILE A 135 -1.62 1.29 8.48
C ILE A 135 -0.65 0.24 9.04
N ASN A 136 -1.18 -0.93 9.38
CA ASN A 136 -0.43 -2.12 9.84
C ASN A 136 0.20 -2.87 8.68
N ILE A 137 -0.44 -2.87 7.51
CA ILE A 137 0.00 -3.72 6.40
C ILE A 137 -0.18 -3.01 5.06
N VAL A 138 0.85 -3.07 4.23
CA VAL A 138 0.77 -2.69 2.82
C VAL A 138 1.08 -3.91 1.98
N VAL A 139 0.19 -4.21 1.05
CA VAL A 139 0.36 -5.31 0.12
C VAL A 139 0.45 -4.73 -1.28
N GLN A 140 1.45 -5.13 -2.03
CA GLN A 140 1.45 -4.96 -3.47
C GLN A 140 1.01 -6.27 -4.11
N PHE A 141 -0.12 -6.24 -4.80
CA PHE A 141 -0.65 -7.33 -5.59
C PHE A 141 -0.15 -7.20 -7.02
N MET A 142 0.51 -8.25 -7.52
CA MET A 142 1.23 -8.29 -8.80
C MET A 142 2.49 -7.41 -8.86
N VAL A 143 3.35 -7.73 -9.82
CA VAL A 143 4.63 -7.04 -10.05
C VAL A 143 4.40 -5.60 -10.51
N LEU A 144 5.08 -4.65 -9.87
CA LEU A 144 5.03 -3.23 -10.24
C LEU A 144 5.99 -2.92 -11.39
N LYS A 145 5.76 -1.76 -12.01
CA LYS A 145 6.66 -1.17 -13.02
C LYS A 145 8.03 -0.74 -12.48
N SER A 146 8.14 -0.43 -11.19
CA SER A 146 9.43 -0.04 -10.58
C SER A 146 9.51 -0.24 -9.07
N LEU A 147 10.73 -0.44 -8.56
CA LEU A 147 11.02 -0.53 -7.13
C LEU A 147 10.76 0.79 -6.39
N SER A 148 10.93 1.94 -7.06
CA SER A 148 10.67 3.25 -6.44
C SER A 148 9.20 3.42 -6.08
N ILE A 149 8.28 2.92 -6.92
CA ILE A 149 6.85 2.90 -6.63
C ILE A 149 6.58 1.98 -5.43
N TRP A 150 7.21 0.80 -5.38
CA TRP A 150 7.10 -0.11 -4.23
C TRP A 150 7.52 0.57 -2.93
N MET A 151 8.68 1.24 -2.91
CA MET A 151 9.16 1.95 -1.72
C MET A 151 8.17 3.03 -1.27
N GLN A 152 7.53 3.74 -2.20
CA GLN A 152 6.50 4.73 -1.88
C GLN A 152 5.22 4.10 -1.34
N HIS A 153 4.79 2.96 -1.87
CA HIS A 153 3.63 2.22 -1.37
C HIS A 153 3.91 1.68 0.04
N ALA A 154 4.99 0.91 0.19
CA ALA A 154 5.41 0.32 1.45
C ALA A 154 5.62 1.37 2.55
N GLY A 155 6.21 2.52 2.22
CA GLY A 155 6.43 3.63 3.16
C GLY A 155 5.16 4.25 3.76
N ARG A 156 3.97 3.92 3.22
CA ARG A 156 2.67 4.30 3.82
C ARG A 156 2.34 3.48 5.06
N ALA A 157 2.93 2.30 5.22
CA ALA A 157 2.82 1.49 6.43
C ALA A 157 3.58 2.14 7.59
N GLY A 158 3.14 1.87 8.83
CA GLY A 158 3.93 2.18 10.03
C GLY A 158 4.41 3.63 10.09
N ARG A 159 3.53 4.61 9.86
CA ARG A 159 3.92 6.03 9.95
C ARG A 159 4.39 6.45 11.34
N SER A 160 3.86 5.81 12.38
CA SER A 160 4.35 5.99 13.74
C SER A 160 5.58 5.09 13.94
N PRO A 161 6.73 5.62 14.39
CA PRO A 161 7.92 4.79 14.66
C PRO A 161 7.70 3.71 15.72
N SER A 162 6.75 3.92 16.62
CA SER A 162 6.37 2.95 17.66
C SER A 162 5.51 1.78 17.13
N MET A 163 5.08 1.85 15.88
CA MET A 163 4.17 0.88 15.28
C MET A 163 4.95 -0.05 14.36
N GLN A 164 4.88 -1.35 14.64
CA GLN A 164 5.36 -2.37 13.72
C GLN A 164 4.35 -2.58 12.59
N ALA A 165 4.84 -2.57 11.36
CA ALA A 165 4.04 -2.79 10.17
C ALA A 165 4.73 -3.77 9.22
N SER A 166 3.96 -4.36 8.31
CA SER A 166 4.48 -5.25 7.26
C SER A 166 4.25 -4.67 5.88
N ALA A 167 5.24 -4.82 5.01
CA ALA A 167 5.17 -4.50 3.59
C ALA A 167 5.42 -5.79 2.80
N ILE A 168 4.36 -6.30 2.16
CA ILE A 168 4.35 -7.58 1.46
C ILE A 168 4.26 -7.35 -0.05
N LEU A 169 5.22 -7.87 -0.80
CA LEU A 169 5.23 -7.88 -2.25
C LEU A 169 4.81 -9.26 -2.77
N LEU A 170 3.65 -9.35 -3.43
CA LEU A 170 3.17 -10.57 -4.07
C LEU A 170 3.68 -10.63 -5.51
N VAL A 171 4.55 -11.60 -5.81
CA VAL A 171 5.21 -11.77 -7.11
C VAL A 171 4.86 -13.12 -7.72
N GLN A 172 4.76 -13.20 -9.05
CA GLN A 172 4.62 -14.47 -9.76
C GLN A 172 5.96 -15.21 -9.86
#